data_AF-A0A4Q3V7B3-F1
#
_entry.id   AF-A0A4Q3V7B3-F1
#
_cell.length_a   1.000
_cell.length_b   1.000
_cell.length_c   1.000
_cell.angle_alpha   90.00
_cell.angle_beta   90.00
_cell.angle_gamma   90.00
#
_symmetry.space_group_name_H-M   'P 1'
#
loop_
_entity.id
_entity.type
_entity.pdbx_description
1 polymer ?
#
loop_
_entity_poly.entity_id
_entity_poly.type
_entity_poly.pdbx_seq_one_letter_code
_entity_poly.pdbx_strand_id
1 'polypeptide(L)'
;PFPAYVPMPAFMPGKGIGHFFGAMRIDGFRPAEDFKRDMDLWITQFRNAPAVDPLQPVVIPGDPERVCEQERMKEGVPVESSVVKELETLAEKFGLEVSL
;
A
#
# COMPACT_ATOMS: atom_id res chain seq x y z
N PRO A 1 15.25 -14.34 -4.81
CA PRO A 1 16.36 -15.05 -4.11
C PRO A 1 16.76 -16.31 -4.89
N PHE A 2 17.98 -16.35 -5.44
CA PHE A 2 18.51 -17.55 -6.07
C PHE A 2 19.06 -18.52 -5.01
N PRO A 3 18.84 -19.84 -5.14
CA PRO A 3 19.45 -20.81 -4.24
C PRO A 3 20.99 -20.75 -4.30
N ALA A 4 21.66 -20.82 -3.15
CA ALA A 4 23.10 -20.60 -3.01
C ALA A 4 24.02 -21.63 -3.71
N TYR A 5 23.47 -22.75 -4.18
CA TYR A 5 24.21 -23.86 -4.79
C TYR A 5 24.07 -23.94 -6.31
N VAL A 6 23.35 -23.00 -6.94
CA VAL A 6 23.22 -22.94 -8.40
C VAL A 6 24.26 -21.95 -8.93
N PRO A 7 25.12 -22.33 -9.90
CA PRO A 7 26.02 -21.38 -10.52
C PRO A 7 25.23 -20.20 -11.08
N MET A 8 25.71 -18.97 -10.81
CA MET A 8 25.06 -17.75 -11.28
C MET A 8 24.86 -17.82 -12.81
N PRO A 9 23.64 -17.63 -13.32
CA PRO A 9 23.39 -17.70 -14.76
C PRO A 9 24.27 -16.70 -15.52
N ALA A 10 24.90 -17.15 -16.60
CA ALA A 10 25.70 -16.28 -17.48
C ALA A 10 24.87 -15.15 -18.12
N PHE A 11 23.56 -15.33 -18.20
CA PHE A 11 22.57 -14.34 -18.60
C PHE A 11 21.62 -14.10 -17.44
N MET A 12 21.91 -13.10 -16.62
CA MET A 12 20.93 -12.61 -15.66
C MET A 12 19.72 -12.07 -16.45
N PRO A 13 18.47 -12.40 -16.07
CA PRO A 13 17.32 -11.70 -16.62
C PRO A 13 17.56 -10.19 -16.46
N GLY A 14 17.16 -9.39 -17.47
CA GLY A 14 17.59 -8.00 -17.63
C GLY A 14 17.32 -7.10 -16.41
N LYS A 15 17.64 -5.81 -16.51
CA LYS A 15 17.42 -4.80 -15.42
C LYS A 15 15.96 -4.68 -14.91
N GLY A 16 15.02 -5.44 -15.47
CA GLY A 16 13.62 -5.46 -15.07
C GLY A 16 13.38 -6.33 -13.84
N ILE A 17 12.37 -5.95 -13.07
CA ILE A 17 11.84 -6.72 -11.95
C ILE A 17 10.62 -7.53 -12.42
N GLY A 18 10.48 -8.76 -11.94
CA GLY A 18 9.31 -9.59 -12.24
C GLY A 18 8.11 -9.18 -11.40
N HIS A 19 6.94 -9.09 -12.01
CA HIS A 19 5.67 -8.81 -11.33
C HIS A 19 4.67 -9.94 -11.59
N PHE A 20 3.86 -10.25 -10.58
CA PHE A 20 2.75 -11.19 -10.70
C PHE A 20 1.47 -10.53 -10.19
N PHE A 21 0.40 -10.70 -10.94
CA PHE A 21 -0.91 -10.18 -10.61
C PHE A 21 -1.94 -11.31 -10.67
N GLY A 22 -2.80 -11.37 -9.66
CA GLY A 22 -3.91 -12.31 -9.61
C GLY A 22 -5.21 -11.57 -9.31
N ALA A 23 -6.27 -11.94 -10.03
CA ALA A 23 -7.62 -11.46 -9.79
C ALA A 23 -8.57 -12.65 -9.70
N MET A 24 -9.32 -12.74 -8.62
CA MET A 24 -10.32 -13.80 -8.41
C MET A 24 -11.71 -13.21 -8.48
N ARG A 25 -12.54 -13.74 -9.38
CA ARG A 25 -13.92 -13.31 -9.55
C ARG A 25 -14.80 -13.99 -8.48
N ILE A 26 -15.21 -13.22 -7.46
CA ILE A 26 -15.93 -13.75 -6.28
C ILE A 26 -17.29 -14.39 -6.63
N ASP A 27 -18.02 -13.84 -7.60
CA ASP A 27 -19.31 -14.36 -8.10
C ASP A 27 -19.16 -15.66 -8.91
N GLY A 28 -17.93 -16.05 -9.24
CA GLY A 28 -17.62 -17.40 -9.74
C GLY A 28 -17.71 -18.49 -8.67
N PHE A 29 -17.79 -18.14 -7.39
CA PHE A 29 -17.80 -19.09 -6.27
C PHE A 29 -19.09 -19.04 -5.44
N ARG A 30 -19.67 -17.85 -5.26
CA ARG A 30 -20.92 -17.61 -4.51
C ARG A 30 -21.50 -16.25 -4.87
N PRO A 31 -22.78 -15.92 -4.58
CA PRO A 31 -23.31 -14.58 -4.82
C PRO A 31 -22.42 -13.48 -4.22
N ALA A 32 -22.09 -12.46 -5.03
CA ALA A 32 -21.17 -11.41 -4.62
C ALA A 32 -21.66 -10.65 -3.38
N GLU A 33 -22.97 -10.45 -3.25
CA GLU A 33 -23.59 -9.78 -2.10
C GLU A 33 -23.36 -10.56 -0.80
N ASP A 34 -23.53 -11.89 -0.84
CA ASP A 34 -23.29 -12.73 0.33
C ASP A 34 -21.80 -12.77 0.71
N PHE A 35 -20.90 -12.82 -0.27
CA PHE A 35 -19.45 -12.72 -0.01
C PHE A 35 -19.10 -11.41 0.69
N LYS A 36 -19.61 -10.28 0.20
CA LYS A 36 -19.35 -8.96 0.78
C LYS A 36 -19.94 -8.83 2.18
N ARG A 37 -21.17 -9.30 2.39
CA ARG A 37 -21.82 -9.29 3.71
C ARG A 37 -21.02 -10.07 4.75
N ASP A 38 -20.53 -11.25 4.39
CA ASP A 38 -19.73 -12.07 5.31
C ASP A 38 -18.35 -11.44 5.56
N MET A 39 -17.76 -10.76 4.58
CA MET A 39 -16.54 -9.98 4.76
C MET A 39 -16.77 -8.79 5.70
N ASP A 40 -17.87 -8.05 5.55
CA ASP A 40 -18.22 -6.94 6.43
C ASP A 40 -18.43 -7.40 7.88
N LEU A 41 -19.06 -8.56 8.06
CA LEU A 41 -19.18 -9.20 9.38
C LEU A 41 -17.80 -9.49 9.96
N TRP A 42 -16.91 -10.12 9.19
CA TRP A 42 -15.54 -10.44 9.62
C TRP A 42 -14.79 -9.17 10.04
N ILE A 43 -14.76 -8.15 9.17
CA ILE A 43 -14.14 -6.85 9.44
C ILE A 43 -14.65 -6.24 10.75
N THR A 44 -15.96 -6.25 10.95
CA THR A 44 -16.60 -5.71 12.16
C THR A 44 -16.21 -6.49 13.40
N GLN A 45 -16.16 -7.82 13.33
CA GLN A 45 -15.74 -8.66 14.47
C GLN A 45 -14.29 -8.39 14.87
N PHE A 46 -13.37 -8.25 13.91
CA PHE A 46 -11.96 -7.96 14.21
C PHE A 46 -11.80 -6.60 14.89
N ARG A 47 -12.43 -5.55 14.35
CA ARG A 47 -12.35 -4.20 14.94
C ARG A 47 -12.94 -4.13 16.35
N ASN A 48 -13.93 -4.95 16.65
CA ASN A 48 -14.57 -5.00 17.96
C ASN A 48 -13.92 -6.00 18.94
N ALA A 49 -12.90 -6.74 18.50
CA ALA A 49 -12.22 -7.69 19.36
C ALA A 49 -11.45 -6.93 20.48
N PRO A 50 -11.39 -7.50 21.70
CA PRO A 50 -10.65 -6.87 22.78
C PRO A 50 -9.15 -6.82 22.44
N ALA A 51 -8.59 -5.62 22.41
CA ALA A 51 -7.16 -5.42 22.24
C ALA A 51 -6.40 -5.77 23.53
N VAL A 52 -5.15 -6.23 23.38
CA VAL A 52 -4.24 -6.48 24.51
C VAL A 52 -3.89 -5.18 25.23
N ASP A 53 -3.65 -4.12 24.46
CA ASP A 53 -3.48 -2.76 24.96
C ASP A 53 -4.71 -1.93 24.55
N PRO A 54 -5.49 -1.39 25.51
CA PRO A 54 -6.64 -0.53 25.22
C PRO A 54 -6.30 0.73 24.40
N LEU A 55 -5.03 1.17 24.41
CA LEU A 55 -4.57 2.32 23.62
C LEU A 55 -4.22 1.95 22.18
N GLN A 56 -4.20 0.67 21.83
CA GLN A 56 -3.88 0.15 20.50
C GLN A 56 -5.00 -0.77 20.02
N PRO A 57 -6.08 -0.22 19.45
CA PRO A 57 -7.20 -1.03 18.98
C PRO A 57 -6.78 -2.00 17.86
N VAL A 58 -7.53 -3.09 17.71
CA VAL A 58 -7.31 -4.04 16.61
C VAL A 58 -7.63 -3.35 15.28
N VAL A 59 -6.64 -3.35 14.38
CA VAL A 59 -6.76 -2.80 13.03
C VAL A 59 -6.64 -3.92 11.99
N ILE A 60 -7.30 -3.74 10.85
CA ILE A 60 -7.15 -4.63 9.69
C ILE A 60 -6.35 -3.96 8.57
N PRO A 61 -5.74 -4.73 7.65
CA PRO A 61 -5.03 -4.16 6.51
C PRO A 61 -5.88 -3.15 5.73
N GLY A 62 -5.34 -1.96 5.48
CA GLY A 62 -6.04 -0.87 4.81
C GLY A 62 -6.69 0.15 5.75
N ASP A 63 -6.83 -0.14 7.05
CA ASP A 63 -7.39 0.84 8.00
C ASP A 63 -6.44 2.03 8.24
N PRO A 64 -5.16 1.83 8.62
CA PRO A 64 -4.23 2.94 8.79
C PRO A 64 -4.08 3.79 7.53
N GLU A 65 -4.03 3.14 6.35
CA GLU A 65 -3.89 3.82 5.06
C GLU A 65 -5.11 4.69 4.75
N ARG A 66 -6.33 4.20 5.02
CA ARG A 66 -7.57 4.97 4.80
C ARG A 66 -7.66 6.19 5.72
N VAL A 67 -7.24 6.06 6.97
CA VAL A 67 -7.19 7.19 7.92
C VAL A 67 -6.17 8.23 7.44
N CYS A 68 -4.96 7.76 7.13
CA CYS A 68 -3.87 8.60 6.62
C CYS A 68 -4.24 9.32 5.32
N GLU A 69 -4.94 8.65 4.39
CA GLU A 69 -5.46 9.25 3.15
C GLU A 69 -6.46 10.36 3.47
N GLN A 70 -7.44 10.11 4.33
CA GLN A 70 -8.47 11.09 4.70
C GLN A 70 -7.88 12.33 5.36
N GLU A 71 -6.90 12.17 6.23
CA GLU A 71 -6.18 13.25 6.90
C GLU A 71 -5.38 14.07 5.89
N ARG A 72 -4.52 13.40 5.10
CA ARG A 72 -3.62 14.08 4.15
C ARG A 72 -4.35 14.72 2.97
N MET A 73 -5.53 14.23 2.60
CA MET A 73 -6.38 14.90 1.61
C MET A 73 -6.91 16.25 2.10
N LYS A 74 -7.05 16.44 3.42
CA LYS A 74 -7.54 17.68 4.01
C LYS A 74 -6.42 18.61 4.46
N GLU A 75 -5.39 18.04 5.07
CA GLU A 75 -4.32 18.78 5.74
C GLU A 75 -3.07 18.95 4.86
N GLY A 76 -3.00 18.21 3.74
CA GLY A 76 -1.82 18.12 2.90
C GLY A 76 -0.93 16.93 3.28
N VAL A 77 -0.06 16.53 2.34
CA VAL A 77 0.91 15.46 2.58
C VAL A 77 2.16 16.07 3.21
N PRO A 78 2.55 15.66 4.43
CA PRO A 78 3.81 16.12 5.01
C PRO A 78 4.99 15.54 4.22
N VAL A 79 5.82 16.42 3.66
CA VAL A 79 7.03 16.07 2.92
C VAL A 79 8.25 16.55 3.71
N GLU A 80 9.29 15.72 3.77
CA GLU A 80 10.51 16.07 4.48
C GLU A 80 11.29 17.17 3.74
N SER A 81 11.94 18.06 4.48
CA SER A 81 12.62 19.26 3.95
C SER A 81 13.68 18.99 2.87
N SER A 82 14.43 17.89 2.99
CA SER A 82 15.40 17.49 1.97
C SER A 82 14.72 17.05 0.67
N VAL A 83 13.57 16.38 0.76
CA VAL A 83 12.76 15.98 -0.41
C VAL A 83 12.18 17.21 -1.09
N VAL A 84 11.70 18.21 -0.34
CA VAL A 84 11.24 19.50 -0.91
C VAL A 84 12.36 20.14 -1.73
N LYS A 85 13.56 20.22 -1.16
CA LYS A 85 14.73 20.79 -1.85
C LYS A 85 15.12 20.04 -3.12
N GLU A 86 15.03 18.71 -3.09
CA GLU A 86 15.28 17.87 -4.28
C GLU A 86 14.24 18.13 -5.38
N LEU A 87 12.96 18.30 -5.02
CA LEU A 87 11.89 18.63 -5.95
C LEU A 87 12.05 20.03 -6.55
N GLU A 88 12.42 21.03 -5.75
CA GLU A 88 12.74 22.39 -6.22
C GLU A 88 13.91 22.36 -7.22
N THR A 89 15.00 21.67 -6.87
CA THR A 89 16.17 21.52 -7.76
C THR A 89 15.79 20.84 -9.09
N LEU A 90 14.90 19.84 -9.03
CA LEU A 90 14.41 19.15 -10.22
C LEU A 90 13.58 20.11 -11.09
N ALA A 91 12.73 20.92 -10.48
CA ALA A 91 11.91 21.88 -11.20
C ALA A 91 12.72 22.98 -11.87
N GLU A 92 13.74 23.52 -11.20
CA GLU A 92 14.70 24.47 -11.79
C GLU A 92 15.35 23.88 -13.05
N LYS A 93 15.81 22.62 -12.97
CA LYS A 93 16.43 21.92 -14.10
C LYS A 93 15.50 21.82 -15.32
N PHE A 94 14.19 21.72 -15.10
CA PHE A 94 13.19 21.61 -16.15
C PHE A 94 12.49 22.94 -16.46
N GLY A 95 12.86 24.04 -15.81
CA GLY A 95 12.23 25.35 -15.98
C GLY A 95 10.75 25.38 -15.54
N LEU A 96 10.40 24.60 -14.52
CA LEU A 96 9.05 24.51 -13.96
C LEU A 96 8.94 25.38 -12.71
N GLU A 97 7.77 25.99 -12.52
CA GLU A 97 7.42 26.65 -11.26
C GLU A 97 6.87 25.61 -10.28
N VAL A 98 7.31 25.69 -9.02
CA VAL A 98 6.89 24.79 -7.95
C VAL A 98 6.32 25.59 -6.79
N SER A 99 5.16 25.15 -6.32
CA SER A 99 4.55 25.60 -5.07
C SER A 99 4.36 24.36 -4.20
N LEU A 100 5.21 24.21 -3.19
CA LEU A 100 5.18 23.12 -2.20
C LEU A 100 4.93 23.66 -0.80
#